data_AF-X1KDC2-F1
#
_entry.id   AF-X1KDC2-F1
#
_cell.length_a   1.000
_cell.length_b   1.000
_cell.length_c   1.000
_cell.angle_alpha   90.00
_cell.angle_beta   90.00
_cell.angle_gamma   90.00
#
_symmetry.space_group_name_H-M   'P 1'
#
loop_
_entity.id
_entity.type
_entity.pdbx_description
1 polymer ?
#
loop_
_entity_poly.entity_id
_entity_poly.type
_entity_poly.pdbx_seq_one_letter_code
_entity_poly.pdbx_strand_id
1 'polypeptide(L)'
;MIQKLVRSGGSGWHAATIAEIVAPSDVSKEKWGHVYTIERIHELAAFAKNNIENTGYQDRVTLIHSDGTVGYPEKAPYDRIFVAAAGPKVPKPLVEQLKDGGVLLVPVGGAQFYQTLVRIRKKDKKIIEENLGGVSFVPLIGKHGFEP
;
A
#
# COMPACT_ATOMS: atom_id res chain seq x y z
N MET A 1 -7.88 -16.02 -1.20
CA MET A 1 -8.20 -14.59 -1.15
C MET A 1 -6.91 -13.78 -1.10
N ILE A 2 -6.61 -13.03 -2.16
CA ILE A 2 -5.41 -12.18 -2.24
C ILE A 2 -5.72 -10.86 -1.54
N GLN A 3 -5.04 -10.56 -0.44
CA GLN A 3 -5.18 -9.28 0.26
C GLN A 3 -4.02 -8.36 -0.09
N LYS A 4 -4.34 -7.13 -0.50
CA LYS A 4 -3.33 -6.13 -0.86
C LYS A 4 -3.51 -4.86 -0.03
N LEU A 5 -2.40 -4.29 0.42
CA LEU A 5 -2.37 -2.99 1.09
C LEU A 5 -1.75 -1.95 0.14
N VAL A 6 -2.48 -0.88 -0.17
CA VAL A 6 -1.98 0.26 -0.95
C VAL A 6 -1.85 1.45 -0.02
N ARG A 7 -0.65 2.01 0.11
CA ARG A 7 -0.37 3.13 1.00
C ARG A 7 -0.17 4.41 0.21
N SER A 8 -1.29 5.02 -0.11
CA SER A 8 -1.58 6.43 -0.37
C SER A 8 -2.99 6.41 -0.94
N GLY A 9 -3.99 6.74 -0.13
CA GLY A 9 -5.35 6.85 -0.64
C GLY A 9 -5.39 7.92 -1.71
N GLY A 10 -4.69 9.06 -1.53
CA GLY A 10 -4.51 10.07 -2.58
C GLY A 10 -5.84 10.40 -3.26
N SER A 11 -5.98 10.05 -4.54
CA SER A 11 -7.25 10.16 -5.29
C SER A 11 -8.12 8.89 -5.29
N GLY A 12 -7.61 7.76 -4.83
CA GLY A 12 -8.23 6.43 -4.89
C GLY A 12 -7.86 5.63 -6.14
N TRP A 13 -7.24 6.27 -7.14
CA TRP A 13 -6.98 5.68 -8.45
C TRP A 13 -6.14 4.40 -8.40
N HIS A 14 -4.99 4.42 -7.73
CA HIS A 14 -4.12 3.24 -7.64
C HIS A 14 -4.82 2.07 -6.93
N ALA A 15 -5.61 2.34 -5.88
CA ALA A 15 -6.37 1.30 -5.20
C ALA A 15 -7.42 0.66 -6.11
N ALA A 16 -8.14 1.47 -6.91
CA ALA A 16 -9.10 1.01 -7.90
C ALA A 16 -8.42 0.18 -9.02
N THR A 17 -7.27 0.63 -9.55
CA THR A 17 -6.51 -0.14 -10.55
C THR A 17 -6.06 -1.49 -10.01
N ILE A 18 -5.61 -1.55 -8.75
CA ILE A 18 -5.24 -2.81 -8.12
C ILE A 18 -6.46 -3.71 -7.90
N ALA A 19 -7.63 -3.14 -7.63
CA ALA A 19 -8.88 -3.88 -7.49
C ALA A 19 -9.26 -4.60 -8.79
N GLU A 20 -9.06 -3.99 -9.96
CA GLU A 20 -9.27 -4.67 -11.26
C GLU A 20 -8.34 -5.88 -11.45
N ILE A 21 -7.19 -5.92 -10.79
CA ILE A 21 -6.27 -7.07 -10.89
C ILE A 21 -6.65 -8.20 -9.93
N VAL A 22 -7.13 -7.87 -8.72
CA VAL A 22 -7.39 -8.88 -7.67
C VAL A 22 -8.85 -9.28 -7.54
N ALA A 23 -9.75 -8.45 -8.01
CA ALA A 23 -11.19 -8.61 -7.96
C ALA A 23 -11.78 -8.16 -9.32
N PRO A 24 -11.37 -8.80 -10.43
CA PRO A 24 -11.86 -8.43 -11.75
C PRO A 24 -13.36 -8.73 -11.88
N SER A 25 -14.04 -7.88 -12.67
CA SER A 25 -15.51 -7.89 -12.78
C SER A 25 -16.10 -9.14 -13.46
N ASP A 26 -15.29 -9.86 -14.24
CA ASP A 26 -15.65 -11.10 -14.95
C ASP A 26 -15.44 -12.36 -14.09
N VAL A 27 -14.93 -12.22 -12.86
CA VAL A 27 -14.71 -13.31 -11.92
C VAL A 27 -15.72 -13.24 -10.77
N SER A 28 -16.19 -14.41 -10.34
CA SER A 28 -17.13 -14.54 -9.21
C SER A 28 -16.59 -13.92 -7.91
N LYS A 29 -17.46 -13.24 -7.15
CA LYS A 29 -17.10 -12.48 -5.94
C LYS A 29 -16.43 -13.34 -4.86
N GLU A 30 -16.71 -14.64 -4.81
CA GLU A 30 -16.12 -15.59 -3.84
C GLU A 30 -14.63 -15.80 -4.07
N LYS A 31 -14.13 -15.51 -5.28
CA LYS A 31 -12.70 -15.61 -5.63
C LYS A 31 -11.97 -14.28 -5.54
N TRP A 32 -12.68 -13.17 -5.31
CA TRP A 32 -12.08 -11.86 -5.25
C TRP A 32 -11.03 -11.78 -4.12
N GLY A 33 -9.96 -11.07 -4.42
CA GLY A 33 -9.12 -10.45 -3.42
C GLY A 33 -9.77 -9.19 -2.86
N HIS A 34 -9.05 -8.50 -1.98
CA HIS A 34 -9.50 -7.23 -1.42
C HIS A 34 -8.35 -6.24 -1.33
N VAL A 35 -8.65 -4.97 -1.58
CA VAL A 35 -7.69 -3.88 -1.46
C VAL A 35 -8.01 -3.07 -0.21
N TYR A 36 -7.05 -2.97 0.70
CA TYR A 36 -7.08 -2.00 1.78
C TYR A 36 -6.19 -0.83 1.39
N THR A 37 -6.69 0.39 1.45
CA THR A 37 -5.92 1.59 1.16
C THR A 37 -5.88 2.53 2.36
N ILE A 38 -4.71 3.08 2.69
CA ILE A 38 -4.53 3.97 3.84
C ILE A 38 -4.15 5.37 3.37
N GLU A 39 -4.86 6.36 3.90
CA GLU A 39 -4.55 7.79 3.74
C GLU A 39 -4.47 8.46 5.11
N ARG A 40 -3.50 9.37 5.30
CA ARG A 40 -3.32 10.07 6.57
C ARG A 40 -4.03 11.41 6.61
N ILE A 41 -4.20 12.07 5.46
CA ILE A 41 -4.81 13.39 5.34
C ILE A 41 -6.33 13.20 5.24
N HIS A 42 -7.08 13.80 6.16
CA HIS A 42 -8.52 13.58 6.28
C HIS A 42 -9.27 13.97 5.00
N GLU A 43 -8.93 15.11 4.41
CA GLU A 43 -9.55 15.64 3.20
C GLU A 43 -9.29 14.74 1.99
N LEU A 44 -8.08 14.18 1.87
CA LEU A 44 -7.73 13.23 0.81
C LEU A 44 -8.39 11.87 1.04
N ALA A 45 -8.53 11.43 2.29
CA ALA A 45 -9.24 10.21 2.64
C ALA A 45 -10.72 10.30 2.21
N ALA A 46 -11.38 11.42 2.51
CA ALA A 46 -12.74 11.69 2.07
C ALA A 46 -12.86 11.78 0.54
N PHE A 47 -11.92 12.50 -0.10
CA PHE A 47 -11.88 12.62 -1.57
C PHE A 47 -11.72 11.26 -2.26
N ALA A 48 -10.76 10.44 -1.82
CA ALA A 48 -10.54 9.11 -2.36
C ALA A 48 -11.74 8.17 -2.12
N LYS A 49 -12.37 8.26 -0.94
CA LYS A 49 -13.57 7.47 -0.62
C LYS A 49 -14.70 7.80 -1.61
N ASN A 50 -14.98 9.08 -1.83
CA ASN A 50 -16.01 9.51 -2.79
C ASN A 50 -15.69 9.02 -4.20
N ASN A 51 -14.42 9.08 -4.64
CA ASN A 51 -14.03 8.58 -5.95
C ASN A 51 -14.23 7.06 -6.07
N ILE A 52 -13.84 6.29 -5.04
CA ILE A 52 -14.03 4.83 -4.99
C ILE A 52 -15.51 4.46 -5.10
N GLU A 53 -16.38 5.16 -4.37
CA GLU A 53 -17.84 4.94 -4.39
C GLU A 53 -18.45 5.33 -5.74
N ASN A 54 -18.12 6.52 -6.27
CA ASN A 54 -18.63 7.01 -7.55
C ASN A 54 -18.20 6.17 -8.75
N THR A 55 -17.12 5.40 -8.61
CA THR A 55 -16.60 4.52 -9.66
C THR A 55 -16.95 3.05 -9.43
N GLY A 56 -17.73 2.71 -8.40
CA GLY A 56 -18.27 1.36 -8.19
C GLY A 56 -17.29 0.37 -7.52
N TYR A 57 -16.20 0.84 -6.91
CA TYR A 57 -15.17 0.00 -6.30
C TYR A 57 -15.37 -0.25 -4.81
N GLN A 58 -16.44 0.25 -4.20
CA GLN A 58 -16.70 0.16 -2.75
C GLN A 58 -16.76 -1.27 -2.22
N ASP A 59 -17.15 -2.25 -3.05
CA ASP A 59 -17.18 -3.68 -2.68
C ASP A 59 -15.78 -4.32 -2.71
N ARG A 60 -14.80 -3.69 -3.37
CA ARG A 60 -13.46 -4.25 -3.64
C ARG A 60 -12.33 -3.52 -2.91
N VAL A 61 -12.59 -2.27 -2.50
CA VAL A 61 -11.62 -1.37 -1.88
C VAL A 61 -12.17 -0.82 -0.58
N THR A 62 -11.42 -1.00 0.51
CA THR A 62 -11.69 -0.34 1.79
C THR A 62 -10.66 0.75 2.05
N LEU A 63 -11.13 1.98 2.26
CA LEU A 63 -10.28 3.10 2.66
C LEU A 63 -10.23 3.23 4.19
N ILE A 64 -9.02 3.39 4.72
CA ILE A 64 -8.75 3.64 6.13
C ILE A 64 -8.07 5.01 6.28
N HIS A 65 -8.63 5.88 7.12
CA HIS A 65 -7.98 7.12 7.52
C HIS A 65 -7.07 6.86 8.73
N SER A 66 -5.76 6.74 8.51
CA SER A 66 -4.78 6.42 9.56
C SER A 66 -3.34 6.70 9.13
N ASP A 67 -2.39 6.55 10.06
CA ASP A 67 -0.96 6.53 9.75
C ASP A 67 -0.59 5.21 9.05
N GLY A 68 -0.39 5.25 7.73
CA GLY A 68 0.00 4.05 7.00
C GLY A 68 1.38 3.49 7.36
N THR A 69 2.22 4.18 8.14
CA THR A 69 3.55 3.65 8.54
C THR A 69 3.41 2.46 9.47
N VAL A 70 2.28 2.35 10.17
CA VAL A 70 1.95 1.21 11.03
C VAL A 70 1.23 0.09 10.29
N GLY A 71 0.92 0.26 9.00
CA GLY A 71 0.13 -0.68 8.21
C GLY A 71 -1.32 -0.79 8.71
N TYR A 72 -1.94 -1.94 8.52
CA TYR A 72 -3.28 -2.23 9.03
C TYR A 72 -3.36 -3.66 9.58
N PRO A 73 -2.98 -3.87 10.85
CA PRO A 73 -2.85 -5.19 11.45
C PRO A 73 -4.13 -6.04 11.40
N GLU A 74 -5.31 -5.41 11.45
CA GLU A 74 -6.61 -6.11 11.49
C GLU A 74 -6.88 -6.99 10.26
N LYS A 75 -6.21 -6.72 9.14
CA LYS A 75 -6.33 -7.47 7.89
C LYS A 75 -4.99 -8.03 7.40
N ALA A 76 -3.95 -7.91 8.22
CA ALA A 76 -2.74 -8.66 8.00
C ALA A 76 -3.00 -10.17 8.17
N PRO A 77 -2.23 -11.05 7.51
CA PRO A 77 -1.10 -10.73 6.64
C PRO A 77 -1.50 -10.48 5.17
N TYR A 78 -0.67 -9.71 4.45
CA TYR A 78 -0.88 -9.31 3.06
C TYR A 78 -0.02 -10.09 2.06
N ASP A 79 -0.58 -10.36 0.88
CA ASP A 79 0.17 -10.92 -0.25
C ASP A 79 1.07 -9.87 -0.89
N ARG A 80 0.56 -8.63 -1.02
CA ARG A 80 1.30 -7.50 -1.59
C ARG A 80 1.06 -6.25 -0.78
N ILE A 81 2.11 -5.44 -0.61
CA ILE A 81 2.03 -4.10 -0.05
C ILE A 81 2.71 -3.14 -1.01
N PHE A 82 2.04 -2.03 -1.32
CA PHE A 82 2.59 -0.97 -2.15
C PHE A 82 2.61 0.32 -1.32
N VAL A 83 3.73 1.03 -1.33
CA VAL A 83 3.84 2.34 -0.70
C VAL A 83 4.07 3.37 -1.79
N ALA A 84 3.17 4.36 -1.88
CA ALA A 84 3.22 5.43 -2.89
C ALA A 84 3.67 6.76 -2.27
N ALA A 85 4.57 6.68 -1.30
CA ALA A 85 5.29 7.81 -0.71
C ALA A 85 6.64 7.31 -0.16
N ALA A 86 7.66 8.16 -0.14
CA ALA A 86 9.02 7.76 0.18
C ALA A 86 9.36 7.91 1.65
N GLY A 87 9.83 6.84 2.28
CA GLY A 87 10.31 6.87 3.66
C GLY A 87 11.83 6.94 3.75
N PRO A 88 12.38 7.33 4.92
CA PRO A 88 13.83 7.28 5.16
C PRO A 88 14.39 5.84 5.18
N LYS A 89 13.51 4.85 5.41
CA LYS A 89 13.81 3.42 5.42
C LYS A 89 12.54 2.61 5.16
N VAL A 90 12.69 1.32 4.89
CA VAL A 90 11.57 0.38 4.83
C VAL A 90 10.86 0.31 6.20
N PRO A 91 9.55 0.58 6.31
CA PRO A 91 8.84 0.49 7.59
C PRO A 91 8.72 -0.97 8.06
N LYS A 92 9.28 -1.29 9.24
CA LYS A 92 9.26 -2.63 9.83
C LYS A 92 7.85 -3.23 9.97
N PRO A 93 6.81 -2.47 10.43
CA PRO A 93 5.45 -3.02 10.54
C PRO A 93 4.90 -3.56 9.22
N LEU A 94 5.25 -2.93 8.08
CA LEU A 94 4.79 -3.40 6.77
C LEU A 94 5.44 -4.72 6.38
N VAL A 95 6.73 -4.91 6.69
CA VAL A 95 7.44 -6.19 6.46
C VAL A 95 6.87 -7.30 7.35
N GLU A 96 6.54 -6.98 8.59
CA GLU A 96 5.92 -7.92 9.54
C GLU A 96 4.53 -8.38 9.06
N GLN A 97 3.76 -7.45 8.50
CA GLN A 97 2.42 -7.71 7.95
C GLN A 97 2.44 -8.42 6.59
N LEU A 98 3.59 -8.71 5.98
CA LEU A 98 3.67 -9.56 4.78
C LEU A 98 3.48 -11.04 5.13
N LYS A 99 2.70 -11.74 4.30
CA LYS A 99 2.69 -13.20 4.22
C LYS A 99 4.07 -13.72 3.82
N ASP A 100 4.36 -14.97 4.17
CA ASP A 100 5.46 -15.68 3.49
C ASP A 100 5.11 -15.85 2.00
N GLY A 101 6.08 -15.61 1.12
CA GLY A 101 5.86 -15.39 -0.31
C GLY A 101 5.33 -14.00 -0.68
N GLY A 102 5.12 -13.12 0.30
CA GLY A 102 4.63 -11.76 0.11
C GLY A 102 5.69 -10.81 -0.45
N VAL A 103 5.22 -9.73 -1.09
CA VAL A 103 6.09 -8.70 -1.69
C VAL A 103 5.67 -7.31 -1.22
N LEU A 104 6.62 -6.50 -0.75
CA LEU A 104 6.46 -5.08 -0.48
C LEU A 104 7.25 -4.27 -1.50
N LEU A 105 6.63 -3.26 -2.09
CA LEU A 105 7.30 -2.22 -2.88
C LEU A 105 7.21 -0.90 -2.12
N VAL A 106 8.36 -0.25 -1.91
CA VAL A 106 8.44 1.01 -1.17
C VAL A 106 9.58 1.89 -1.69
N PRO A 107 9.32 3.17 -1.99
CA PRO A 107 10.38 4.14 -2.23
C PRO A 107 11.13 4.45 -0.93
N VAL A 108 12.46 4.37 -0.97
CA VAL A 108 13.35 4.66 0.16
C VAL A 108 14.38 5.69 -0.27
N GLY A 109 14.54 6.76 0.51
CA GLY A 109 15.50 7.81 0.22
C GLY A 109 15.29 9.04 1.10
N GLY A 110 16.13 10.06 0.89
CA GLY A 110 15.98 11.35 1.57
C GLY A 110 14.76 12.13 1.06
N ALA A 111 14.34 13.14 1.83
CA ALA A 111 13.22 14.01 1.46
C ALA A 111 13.48 14.86 0.20
N GLN A 112 14.73 14.92 -0.28
CA GLN A 112 15.20 15.78 -1.39
C GLN A 112 15.14 15.08 -2.77
N PHE A 113 14.09 14.29 -3.03
CA PHE A 113 13.74 13.75 -4.35
C PHE A 113 14.68 12.72 -5.02
N TYR A 114 15.80 12.32 -4.38
CA TYR A 114 16.57 11.14 -4.79
C TYR A 114 16.17 9.93 -3.95
N GLN A 115 15.36 9.05 -4.53
CA GLN A 115 14.86 7.86 -3.87
C GLN A 115 15.09 6.64 -4.74
N THR A 116 15.15 5.47 -4.11
CA THR A 116 15.23 4.17 -4.76
C THR A 116 13.93 3.43 -4.54
N LEU A 117 13.35 2.85 -5.58
CA LEU A 117 12.27 1.89 -5.41
C LEU A 117 12.85 0.58 -4.90
N VAL A 118 12.51 0.20 -3.67
CA VAL A 118 12.98 -1.02 -3.04
C VAL A 118 11.89 -2.08 -3.09
N ARG A 119 12.28 -3.31 -3.48
CA ARG A 119 11.44 -4.50 -3.39
C ARG A 119 11.91 -5.38 -2.25
N ILE A 120 10.98 -5.70 -1.35
CA ILE A 120 11.16 -6.64 -0.26
C ILE A 120 10.36 -7.90 -0.58
N ARG A 121 11.00 -9.06 -0.58
CA ARG A 121 10.36 -10.38 -0.69
C ARG A 121 10.56 -11.15 0.59
N LYS A 122 9.48 -11.71 1.13
CA LYS A 122 9.52 -12.63 2.27
C LYS A 122 9.49 -14.06 1.73
N LYS A 123 10.51 -14.86 2.00
CA LYS A 123 10.60 -16.26 1.56
C LYS A 123 11.19 -17.11 2.67
N ASP A 124 10.48 -18.14 3.11
CA ASP A 124 10.91 -19.03 4.20
C ASP A 124 11.30 -18.22 5.46
N LYS A 125 10.52 -17.18 5.78
CA LYS A 125 10.78 -16.20 6.86
C LYS A 125 12.04 -15.33 6.67
N LYS A 126 12.77 -15.48 5.57
CA LYS A 126 13.90 -14.61 5.22
C LYS A 126 13.42 -13.41 4.41
N ILE A 127 14.10 -12.29 4.61
CA ILE A 127 13.85 -11.04 3.89
C ILE A 127 14.91 -10.90 2.80
N ILE A 128 14.46 -10.75 1.55
CA ILE A 128 15.31 -10.48 0.40
C ILE A 128 14.97 -9.08 -0.10
N GLU A 129 15.99 -8.21 -0.15
CA GLU A 129 15.87 -6.82 -0.59
C GLU A 129 16.53 -6.63 -1.95
N GLU A 130 15.84 -5.91 -2.84
CA GLU A 130 16.30 -5.63 -4.20
C GLU A 130 16.06 -4.15 -4.54
N ASN A 131 17.09 -3.49 -5.08
CA ASN A 131 17.00 -2.15 -5.64
C ASN A 131 16.45 -2.22 -7.07
N LEU A 132 15.35 -1.51 -7.35
CA LEU A 132 14.69 -1.47 -8.66
C LEU A 132 14.95 -0.19 -9.46
N GLY A 133 15.83 0.69 -8.98
CA GLY A 133 16.20 1.94 -9.65
C GLY A 133 15.62 3.21 -9.00
N GLY A 134 15.98 4.36 -9.58
CA GLY A 134 15.64 5.68 -9.07
C GLY A 134 14.17 6.07 -9.29
N VAL A 135 13.57 6.73 -8.31
CA VAL A 135 12.19 7.26 -8.35
C VAL A 135 12.09 8.59 -7.59
N SER A 136 10.95 9.27 -7.72
CA SER A 136 10.63 10.50 -6.98
C SER A 136 9.16 10.49 -6.54
N PHE A 137 8.94 10.38 -5.24
CA PHE A 137 7.65 10.36 -4.56
C PHE A 137 7.61 11.41 -3.45
N VAL A 138 6.40 11.79 -3.03
CA VAL A 138 6.19 12.65 -1.87
C VAL A 138 6.66 11.99 -0.56
N PRO A 139 7.03 12.76 0.48
CA PRO A 139 7.47 12.20 1.75
C PRO A 139 6.41 11.36 2.46
N LEU A 140 6.86 10.24 3.03
CA LEU A 140 6.08 9.32 3.84
C LEU A 140 6.10 9.75 5.30
N ILE A 141 5.17 10.60 5.71
CA ILE A 141 5.11 11.15 7.08
C ILE A 141 4.40 10.14 8.02
N GLY A 142 4.95 9.92 9.21
CA GLY A 142 4.35 9.11 10.27
C GLY A 142 5.35 8.40 11.18
N LYS A 143 4.87 7.58 12.12
CA LYS A 143 5.65 6.95 13.20
C LYS A 143 6.87 6.15 12.74
N HIS A 144 6.80 5.48 11.59
CA HIS A 144 7.94 4.77 10.98
C HIS A 144 8.38 5.40 9.64
N GLY A 145 8.16 6.70 9.49
CA GLY A 145 8.44 7.50 8.30
C GLY A 145 9.31 8.72 8.63
N PHE A 146 9.09 9.82 7.90
CA PHE A 146 9.61 11.14 8.28
C PHE A 146 8.76 11.73 9.41
N GLU A 147 9.42 12.48 10.30
CA GLU A 147 8.74 13.26 11.32
C GLU A 147 7.88 14.37 10.67
N PRO A 148 6.68 14.68 11.22
CA PRO A 148 5.80 15.73 10.73
C PRO A 148 6.39 17.14 10.79
#